data_AF-A0A5S5D7D5-F1
#
_entry.id   AF-A0A5S5D7D5-F1
#
_cell.length_a   1.000
_cell.length_b   1.000
_cell.length_c   1.000
_cell.angle_alpha   90.00
_cell.angle_beta   90.00
_cell.angle_gamma   90.00
#
_symmetry.space_group_name_H-M   'P 1'
#
loop_
_entity.id
_entity.type
_entity.pdbx_description
1 polymer ?
#
loop_
_entity_poly.entity_id
_entity_poly.type
_entity_poly.pdbx_seq_one_letter_code
_entity_poly.pdbx_strand_id
1 'polypeptide(L)'
;MFKKVLIAEDHDTENFAVQITLRDLGVVDADYVYYCDHALTWIKNAIRNGQPYDLLITDINFKDDGSAQEIKDGLSLVKVVKSVQPDIKVVVMTVQEITPVAHEMLKAKQIDGYVLKARRGREHLKEALQMVYQGRTYQSGGNRKAVPDQNSYEFSQLDLQIVNLLYQGIPQYRMPEILKQMGAKASSLSTIEKRLNLMKESLGFNNNGQLVAHCRDAELI
;
A
#
# COMPACT_ATOMS: atom_id res chain seq x y z
N MET A 1 -9.12 -6.35 15.18
CA MET A 1 -7.98 -6.85 14.40
C MET A 1 -8.21 -8.32 14.05
N PHE A 2 -7.50 -8.87 13.07
CA PHE A 2 -7.46 -10.33 12.83
C PHE A 2 -6.98 -11.07 14.08
N LYS A 3 -7.52 -12.25 14.37
CA LYS A 3 -7.14 -13.05 15.54
C LYS A 3 -6.29 -14.25 15.14
N LYS A 4 -6.72 -14.99 14.13
CA LYS A 4 -6.03 -16.19 13.65
C LYS A 4 -5.45 -15.93 12.27
N VAL A 5 -4.12 -15.82 12.20
CA VAL A 5 -3.38 -15.46 10.98
C VAL A 5 -2.43 -16.60 10.61
N LEU A 6 -2.39 -16.94 9.33
CA LEU A 6 -1.41 -17.86 8.76
C LEU A 6 -0.48 -17.11 7.81
N ILE A 7 0.83 -17.33 7.95
CA ILE A 7 1.87 -16.80 7.08
C ILE A 7 2.45 -17.94 6.24
N ALA A 8 2.45 -17.82 4.92
CA ALA A 8 3.12 -18.73 3.99
C ALA A 8 4.29 -17.98 3.32
N GLU A 9 5.51 -18.27 3.78
CA GLU A 9 6.72 -17.52 3.39
C GLU A 9 7.94 -18.43 3.57
N ASP A 10 8.67 -18.69 2.49
CA ASP A 10 9.85 -19.58 2.49
C ASP A 10 11.15 -18.85 2.89
N HIS A 11 11.16 -17.52 2.89
CA HIS A 11 12.29 -16.73 3.38
C HIS A 11 12.14 -16.35 4.86
N ASP A 12 12.97 -16.96 5.71
CA ASP A 12 12.94 -16.79 7.18
C ASP A 12 13.01 -15.32 7.63
N THR A 13 13.86 -14.51 7.01
CA THR A 13 13.99 -13.08 7.34
C THR A 13 12.73 -12.27 7.02
N GLU A 14 12.07 -12.58 5.90
CA GLU A 14 10.83 -11.92 5.50
C GLU A 14 9.69 -12.36 6.42
N ASN A 15 9.63 -13.66 6.74
CA ASN A 15 8.66 -14.22 7.68
C ASN A 15 8.75 -13.52 9.03
N PHE A 16 9.95 -13.38 9.57
CA PHE A 16 10.19 -12.68 10.84
C PHE A 16 9.73 -11.21 10.80
N ALA A 17 9.96 -10.50 9.69
CA ALA A 17 9.50 -9.12 9.51
C ALA A 17 7.97 -9.00 9.49
N VAL A 18 7.28 -9.96 8.86
CA VAL A 18 5.80 -10.05 8.88
C VAL A 18 5.30 -10.30 10.29
N GLN A 19 5.91 -11.23 11.03
CA GLN A 19 5.54 -11.52 12.42
C GLN A 19 5.72 -10.32 13.34
N ILE A 20 6.80 -9.53 13.18
CA ILE A 20 6.97 -8.28 13.95
C ILE A 20 5.84 -7.30 13.62
N THR A 21 5.53 -7.11 12.34
CA THR A 21 4.50 -6.15 11.91
C THR A 21 3.10 -6.55 12.42
N LEU A 22 2.82 -7.86 12.49
CA LEU A 22 1.61 -8.39 13.11
C LEU A 22 1.56 -8.11 14.61
N ARG A 23 2.68 -8.33 15.32
CA ARG A 23 2.81 -8.03 16.76
C ARG A 23 2.61 -6.54 17.06
N ASP A 24 3.16 -5.65 16.24
CA ASP A 24 2.97 -4.19 16.34
C ASP A 24 1.48 -3.78 16.21
N LEU A 25 0.65 -4.64 15.62
CA LEU A 25 -0.80 -4.46 15.48
C LEU A 25 -1.63 -5.27 16.50
N GLY A 26 -0.98 -5.93 17.46
CA GLY A 26 -1.62 -6.72 18.50
C GLY A 26 -1.99 -8.15 18.10
N VAL A 27 -1.44 -8.67 17.00
CA VAL A 27 -1.57 -10.07 16.61
C VAL A 27 -0.31 -10.82 17.07
N VAL A 28 -0.43 -11.56 18.17
CA VAL A 28 0.73 -12.15 18.88
C VAL A 28 1.03 -13.61 18.51
N ASP A 29 0.03 -14.37 18.06
CA ASP A 29 0.14 -15.81 17.82
C ASP A 29 -0.20 -16.17 16.36
N ALA A 30 0.58 -15.64 15.42
CA ALA A 30 0.45 -16.01 14.01
C ALA A 30 1.12 -17.35 13.74
N ASP A 31 0.41 -18.24 13.04
CA ASP A 31 0.96 -19.48 12.53
C ASP A 31 1.80 -19.19 11.27
N TYR A 32 2.83 -19.99 11.02
CA TYR A 32 3.64 -19.85 9.82
C TYR A 32 4.10 -21.18 9.24
N VAL A 33 4.26 -21.21 7.93
CA VAL A 33 4.72 -22.35 7.15
C VAL A 33 5.60 -21.88 5.99
N TYR A 34 6.51 -22.75 5.57
CA TYR A 34 7.48 -22.46 4.49
C TYR A 34 7.03 -23.00 3.12
N TYR A 35 5.90 -23.72 3.06
CA TYR A 35 5.42 -24.39 1.85
C TYR A 35 3.93 -24.17 1.64
N CYS A 36 3.52 -23.97 0.39
CA CYS A 36 2.12 -23.74 0.03
C CYS A 36 1.21 -24.94 0.38
N ASP A 37 1.66 -26.17 0.15
CA ASP A 37 0.91 -27.37 0.48
C ASP A 37 0.66 -27.51 2.00
N HIS A 38 1.64 -27.10 2.81
CA HIS A 38 1.47 -27.03 4.26
C HIS A 38 0.44 -25.96 4.64
N ALA A 39 0.46 -24.79 3.99
CA ALA A 39 -0.51 -23.74 4.25
C ALA A 39 -1.95 -24.23 4.01
N LEU A 40 -2.19 -24.91 2.88
CA LEU A 40 -3.49 -25.50 2.56
C LEU A 40 -3.89 -26.57 3.59
N THR A 41 -2.94 -27.39 4.03
CA THR A 41 -3.18 -28.44 5.04
C THR A 41 -3.60 -27.83 6.38
N TRP A 42 -2.91 -26.79 6.83
CA TRP A 42 -3.22 -26.09 8.08
C TRP A 42 -4.60 -25.43 8.02
N ILE A 43 -4.92 -24.77 6.91
CA ILE A 43 -6.25 -24.18 6.69
C ILE A 43 -7.36 -25.25 6.75
N LYS A 44 -7.20 -26.37 6.05
CA LYS A 44 -8.18 -27.48 6.09
C LYS A 44 -8.35 -28.05 7.50
N ASN A 45 -7.26 -28.21 8.25
CA ASN A 45 -7.31 -28.71 9.63
C ASN A 45 -7.98 -27.70 10.57
N ALA A 46 -7.68 -26.41 10.43
CA ALA A 46 -8.30 -25.33 11.17
C ALA A 46 -9.83 -25.28 10.97
N ILE A 47 -10.30 -25.47 9.72
CA ILE A 47 -11.73 -25.60 9.40
C ILE A 47 -12.35 -26.81 10.10
N ARG A 48 -11.71 -28.00 10.01
CA ARG A 48 -12.20 -29.22 10.67
C ARG A 48 -12.30 -29.07 12.19
N ASN A 49 -11.40 -28.30 12.78
CA ASN A 49 -11.36 -28.04 14.21
C ASN A 49 -12.32 -26.91 14.65
N GLY A 50 -13.12 -26.35 13.74
CA GLY A 50 -14.06 -25.26 14.04
C GLY A 50 -13.36 -23.92 14.35
N GLN A 51 -12.10 -23.77 13.97
CA GLN A 51 -11.29 -22.58 14.21
C GLN A 51 -10.63 -22.10 12.91
N PRO A 52 -11.41 -21.68 11.90
CA PRO A 52 -10.88 -21.23 10.61
C PRO A 52 -9.96 -20.00 10.77
N TYR A 53 -9.05 -19.80 9.81
CA TYR A 53 -8.18 -18.63 9.80
C TYR A 53 -8.95 -17.37 9.38
N ASP A 54 -8.65 -16.23 10.00
CA ASP A 54 -9.23 -14.96 9.56
C ASP A 54 -8.46 -14.40 8.35
N LEU A 55 -7.15 -14.64 8.29
CA LEU A 55 -6.24 -14.05 7.32
C LEU A 55 -5.14 -15.06 6.91
N LEU A 56 -4.88 -15.12 5.61
CA LEU A 56 -3.68 -15.68 5.00
C LEU A 56 -2.79 -14.53 4.49
N ILE A 57 -1.53 -14.53 4.89
CA ILE A 57 -0.46 -13.72 4.29
C ILE A 57 0.46 -14.67 3.51
N THR A 58 0.72 -14.39 2.24
CA THR A 58 1.56 -15.29 1.41
C THR A 58 2.53 -14.52 0.53
N ASP A 59 3.77 -15.02 0.34
CA ASP A 59 4.57 -14.64 -0.84
C ASP A 59 3.88 -15.18 -2.11
N ILE A 60 4.20 -14.60 -3.27
CA ILE A 60 3.93 -15.19 -4.59
C ILE A 60 4.98 -16.26 -4.90
N ASN A 61 6.26 -15.98 -4.68
CA ASN A 61 7.33 -16.83 -5.18
C ASN A 61 7.84 -17.74 -4.06
N PHE A 62 7.87 -19.04 -4.32
CA PHE A 62 8.48 -20.03 -3.45
C PHE A 62 9.62 -20.69 -4.21
N LYS A 63 10.74 -20.93 -3.52
CA LYS A 63 11.88 -21.67 -4.08
C LYS A 63 11.56 -23.14 -4.19
N ASP A 64 11.87 -23.70 -5.35
CA ASP A 64 11.93 -25.14 -5.55
C ASP A 64 13.21 -25.66 -4.90
N ASP A 65 13.05 -26.44 -3.83
CA ASP A 65 14.14 -27.12 -3.12
C ASP A 65 14.27 -28.60 -3.51
N GLY A 66 13.57 -29.04 -4.57
CA GLY A 66 13.51 -30.42 -5.03
C GLY A 66 12.49 -31.29 -4.29
N SER A 67 11.76 -30.74 -3.32
CA SER A 67 10.62 -31.42 -2.71
C SER A 67 9.43 -31.48 -3.66
N ALA A 68 8.70 -32.59 -3.66
CA ALA A 68 7.50 -32.73 -4.47
C ALA A 68 6.37 -31.87 -3.89
N GLN A 69 6.08 -30.75 -4.55
CA GLN A 69 5.00 -29.82 -4.20
C GLN A 69 3.96 -29.75 -5.32
N GLU A 70 2.68 -29.85 -4.93
CA GLU A 70 1.56 -29.70 -5.87
C GLU A 70 1.28 -28.21 -6.14
N ILE A 71 1.33 -27.40 -5.08
CA ILE A 71 1.13 -25.96 -5.16
C ILE A 71 2.49 -25.27 -5.11
N LYS A 72 2.87 -24.62 -6.21
CA LYS A 72 4.23 -24.09 -6.40
C LYS A 72 4.37 -22.59 -6.15
N ASP A 73 3.25 -21.88 -6.05
CA ASP A 73 3.25 -20.42 -5.95
C ASP A 73 2.06 -19.91 -5.14
N GLY A 74 2.21 -18.71 -4.60
CA GLY A 74 1.22 -18.07 -3.77
C GLY A 74 -0.11 -17.78 -4.46
N LEU A 75 -0.11 -17.43 -5.76
CA LEU A 75 -1.37 -17.16 -6.46
C LEU A 75 -2.18 -18.45 -6.65
N SER A 76 -1.50 -19.56 -6.94
CA SER A 76 -2.09 -20.90 -6.96
C SER A 76 -2.61 -21.30 -5.57
N LEU A 77 -1.85 -21.03 -4.50
CA LEU A 77 -2.29 -21.23 -3.12
C LEU A 77 -3.59 -20.45 -2.83
N VAL A 78 -3.66 -19.17 -3.19
CA VAL A 78 -4.85 -18.33 -2.97
C VAL A 78 -6.08 -18.95 -3.63
N LYS A 79 -5.97 -19.45 -4.87
CA LYS A 79 -7.10 -20.07 -5.58
C LYS A 79 -7.64 -21.29 -4.84
N VAL A 80 -6.76 -22.20 -4.41
CA VAL A 80 -7.18 -23.43 -3.71
C VAL A 80 -7.62 -23.17 -2.28
N VAL A 81 -7.09 -22.14 -1.63
CA VAL A 81 -7.54 -21.70 -0.29
C VAL A 81 -8.94 -21.09 -0.37
N LYS A 82 -9.20 -20.22 -1.35
CA LYS A 82 -10.51 -19.61 -1.54
C LYS A 82 -11.60 -20.63 -1.92
N SER A 83 -11.25 -21.77 -2.52
CA SER A 83 -12.23 -22.82 -2.80
C SER A 83 -12.64 -23.60 -1.55
N VAL A 84 -11.76 -23.74 -0.55
CA VAL A 84 -12.07 -24.46 0.71
C VAL A 84 -12.55 -23.54 1.82
N GLN A 85 -12.14 -22.27 1.82
CA GLN A 85 -12.55 -21.25 2.79
C GLN A 85 -12.78 -19.90 2.09
N PRO A 86 -13.95 -19.69 1.46
CA PRO A 86 -14.22 -18.49 0.66
C PRO A 86 -14.03 -17.15 1.39
N ASP A 87 -14.36 -17.13 2.68
CA ASP A 87 -14.40 -15.92 3.50
C ASP A 87 -13.04 -15.51 4.10
N ILE A 88 -12.00 -16.36 3.99
CA ILE A 88 -10.66 -16.01 4.49
C ILE A 88 -10.16 -14.74 3.82
N LYS A 89 -9.58 -13.81 4.58
CA LYS A 89 -8.90 -12.65 3.99
C LYS A 89 -7.53 -13.03 3.46
N VAL A 90 -7.11 -12.42 2.37
CA VAL A 90 -5.84 -12.76 1.71
C VAL A 90 -5.03 -11.50 1.44
N VAL A 91 -3.82 -11.45 2.00
CA VAL A 91 -2.81 -10.44 1.67
C VAL A 91 -1.62 -11.13 1.00
N VAL A 92 -1.31 -10.72 -0.22
CA VAL A 92 -0.16 -11.20 -0.98
C VAL A 92 0.99 -10.21 -0.81
N MET A 93 2.17 -10.71 -0.49
CA MET A 93 3.42 -9.93 -0.48
C MET A 93 4.30 -10.35 -1.66
N THR A 94 4.94 -9.41 -2.34
CA THR A 94 5.76 -9.73 -3.53
C THR A 94 6.77 -8.65 -3.84
N VAL A 95 7.90 -9.00 -4.45
CA VAL A 95 8.85 -8.03 -5.02
C VAL A 95 8.44 -7.51 -6.41
N GLN A 96 7.41 -8.11 -7.02
CA GLN A 96 6.98 -7.82 -8.38
C GLN A 96 5.82 -6.83 -8.39
N GLU A 97 5.80 -5.94 -9.38
CA GLU A 97 4.63 -5.13 -9.69
C GLU A 97 3.41 -6.01 -10.01
N ILE A 98 2.21 -5.44 -9.86
CA ILE A 98 1.00 -6.22 -10.05
C ILE A 98 0.92 -6.81 -11.46
N THR A 99 0.71 -8.12 -11.53
CA THR A 99 0.50 -8.82 -12.80
C THR A 99 -0.98 -8.76 -13.21
N PRO A 100 -1.32 -8.93 -14.51
CA PRO A 100 -2.71 -8.99 -14.95
C PRO A 100 -3.52 -10.07 -14.21
N VAL A 101 -2.89 -11.22 -13.92
CA VAL A 101 -3.51 -12.32 -13.17
C VAL A 101 -3.86 -11.88 -11.75
N ALA A 102 -2.90 -11.30 -11.02
CA ALA A 102 -3.14 -10.81 -9.68
C ALA A 102 -4.18 -9.67 -9.66
N HIS A 103 -4.19 -8.81 -10.68
CA HIS A 103 -5.17 -7.74 -10.81
C HIS A 103 -6.60 -8.27 -10.97
N GLU A 104 -6.81 -9.29 -11.80
CA GLU A 104 -8.12 -9.95 -11.93
C GLU A 104 -8.52 -10.67 -10.64
N MET A 105 -7.59 -11.32 -9.93
CA MET A 105 -7.87 -11.92 -8.63
C MET A 105 -8.29 -10.89 -7.57
N LEU A 106 -7.71 -9.69 -7.62
CA LEU A 106 -8.06 -8.58 -6.73
C LEU A 106 -9.46 -8.04 -7.04
N LYS A 107 -9.82 -7.88 -8.32
CA LYS A 107 -11.19 -7.53 -8.75
C LYS A 107 -12.21 -8.59 -8.35
N ALA A 108 -11.84 -9.87 -8.48
CA ALA A 108 -12.67 -11.01 -8.10
C ALA A 108 -12.75 -11.22 -6.58
N LYS A 109 -12.13 -10.36 -5.75
CA LYS A 109 -12.05 -10.47 -4.28
C LYS A 109 -11.44 -11.79 -3.79
N GLN A 110 -10.58 -12.40 -4.60
CA GLN A 110 -9.76 -13.54 -4.19
C GLN A 110 -8.52 -13.07 -3.42
N ILE A 111 -8.02 -11.88 -3.76
CA ILE A 111 -6.96 -11.17 -3.02
C ILE A 111 -7.58 -9.91 -2.44
N ASP A 112 -7.39 -9.68 -1.14
CA ASP A 112 -7.85 -8.48 -0.46
C ASP A 112 -6.74 -7.43 -0.35
N GLY A 113 -5.47 -7.84 -0.26
CA GLY A 113 -4.31 -6.95 -0.23
C GLY A 113 -3.18 -7.41 -1.14
N TYR A 114 -2.55 -6.49 -1.88
CA TYR A 114 -1.35 -6.76 -2.68
C TYR A 114 -0.23 -5.80 -2.26
N VAL A 115 0.84 -6.31 -1.65
CA VAL A 115 1.86 -5.50 -0.98
C VAL A 115 3.23 -5.74 -1.61
N LEU A 116 3.85 -4.67 -2.09
CA LEU A 116 5.21 -4.68 -2.61
C LEU A 116 6.22 -4.78 -1.45
N LYS A 117 7.08 -5.79 -1.53
CA LYS A 117 8.30 -5.97 -0.74
C LYS A 117 9.36 -4.99 -1.25
N ALA A 118 9.16 -3.71 -0.97
CA ALA A 118 10.06 -2.62 -1.34
C ALA A 118 10.45 -1.80 -0.11
N ARG A 119 11.07 -0.62 -0.31
CA ARG A 119 11.30 0.36 0.76
C ARG A 119 9.97 0.61 1.49
N ARG A 120 10.02 0.68 2.82
CA ARG A 120 8.82 0.85 3.69
C ARG A 120 7.81 -0.31 3.61
N GLY A 121 8.22 -1.52 3.20
CA GLY A 121 7.34 -2.69 3.10
C GLY A 121 6.55 -3.03 4.38
N ARG A 122 7.13 -2.80 5.57
CA ARG A 122 6.42 -2.95 6.85
C ARG A 122 5.26 -1.97 7.02
N GLU A 123 5.44 -0.73 6.59
CA GLU A 123 4.40 0.30 6.66
C GLU A 123 3.27 -0.02 5.68
N HIS A 124 3.61 -0.41 4.45
CA HIS A 124 2.62 -0.85 3.48
C HIS A 124 1.85 -2.10 3.93
N LEU A 125 2.53 -3.06 4.56
CA LEU A 125 1.86 -4.21 5.17
C LEU A 125 0.92 -3.76 6.30
N LYS A 126 1.34 -2.83 7.15
CA LYS A 126 0.50 -2.29 8.24
C LYS A 126 -0.78 -1.65 7.71
N GLU A 127 -0.65 -0.78 6.70
CA GLU A 127 -1.78 -0.15 6.02
C GLU A 127 -2.70 -1.20 5.37
N ALA A 128 -2.12 -2.17 4.66
CA ALA A 128 -2.87 -3.23 4.02
C ALA A 128 -3.70 -4.02 5.04
N LEU A 129 -3.10 -4.43 6.15
CA LEU A 129 -3.79 -5.18 7.20
C LEU A 129 -4.94 -4.37 7.82
N GLN A 130 -4.75 -3.07 8.05
CA GLN A 130 -5.80 -2.19 8.56
C GLN A 130 -6.96 -2.03 7.56
N MET A 131 -6.66 -1.79 6.29
CA MET A 131 -7.66 -1.65 5.22
C MET A 131 -8.44 -2.93 4.99
N VAL A 132 -7.74 -4.07 4.90
CA VAL A 132 -8.36 -5.39 4.70
C VAL A 132 -9.23 -5.77 5.89
N TYR A 133 -8.82 -5.43 7.11
CA TYR A 133 -9.64 -5.63 8.31
C TYR A 133 -10.94 -4.81 8.27
N GLN A 134 -10.92 -3.62 7.67
CA GLN A 134 -12.10 -2.78 7.43
C GLN A 134 -12.94 -3.24 6.22
N GLY A 135 -12.58 -4.35 5.57
CA GLY A 135 -13.27 -4.87 4.38
C GLY A 135 -12.95 -4.13 3.08
N ARG A 136 -11.91 -3.29 3.08
CA ARG A 136 -11.42 -2.58 1.88
C ARG A 136 -10.30 -3.36 1.23
N THR A 137 -10.10 -3.17 -0.08
CA THR A 137 -8.95 -3.74 -0.77
C THR A 137 -7.73 -2.81 -0.66
N TYR A 138 -6.54 -3.40 -0.64
CA TYR A 138 -5.28 -2.67 -0.69
C TYR A 138 -4.45 -3.14 -1.88
N GLN A 139 -3.78 -2.21 -2.54
CA GLN A 139 -2.68 -2.56 -3.43
C GLN A 139 -1.62 -1.46 -3.35
N SER A 140 -0.39 -1.85 -3.02
CA SER A 140 0.79 -1.03 -3.14
C SER A 140 1.00 -0.67 -4.61
N GLY A 141 1.30 0.58 -4.91
CA GLY A 141 1.71 0.98 -6.25
C GLY A 141 3.14 1.49 -6.23
N GLY A 142 3.97 1.01 -7.16
CA GLY A 142 4.91 1.91 -7.82
C GLY A 142 4.08 3.00 -8.49
N ASN A 143 3.95 4.17 -7.84
CA ASN A 143 3.15 5.30 -8.29
C ASN A 143 1.63 5.07 -8.35
N ARG A 144 1.06 4.41 -7.33
CA ARG A 144 -0.34 4.75 -7.01
C ARG A 144 -0.34 6.08 -6.30
N LYS A 145 -0.72 7.12 -7.05
CA LYS A 145 -1.61 8.16 -6.53
C LYS A 145 -2.49 7.49 -5.50
N ALA A 146 -2.30 7.86 -4.24
CA ALA A 146 -3.13 7.39 -3.15
C ALA A 146 -4.56 7.36 -3.65
N VAL A 147 -5.29 6.28 -3.36
CA VAL A 147 -6.76 6.36 -3.36
C VAL A 147 -7.08 7.69 -2.71
N PRO A 148 -7.83 8.60 -3.36
CA PRO A 148 -8.06 9.90 -2.79
C PRO A 148 -8.73 9.65 -1.43
N ASP A 149 -7.94 9.79 -0.38
CA ASP A 149 -8.41 10.55 0.74
C ASP A 149 -9.07 11.75 0.09
N GLN A 150 -10.29 12.10 0.48
CA GLN A 150 -11.03 13.19 -0.16
C GLN A 150 -10.27 14.54 -0.09
N ASN A 151 -9.04 14.55 0.46
CA ASN A 151 -8.07 15.62 0.58
C ASN A 151 -6.62 15.28 0.13
N SER A 152 -6.34 14.36 -0.80
CA SER A 152 -4.95 14.14 -1.29
C SER A 152 -4.69 14.87 -2.62
N TYR A 153 -4.07 16.06 -2.55
CA TYR A 153 -3.63 16.80 -3.73
C TYR A 153 -2.27 16.29 -4.25
N GLU A 154 -2.17 15.97 -5.53
CA GLU A 154 -0.90 15.62 -6.18
C GLU A 154 -0.19 16.88 -6.66
N PHE A 155 0.87 17.28 -5.96
CA PHE A 155 1.65 18.45 -6.31
C PHE A 155 2.49 18.23 -7.57
N SER A 156 2.30 19.07 -8.58
CA SER A 156 3.26 19.12 -9.69
C SER A 156 4.51 19.94 -9.32
N GLN A 157 5.57 19.82 -10.11
CA GLN A 157 6.81 20.55 -9.88
C GLN A 157 6.61 22.07 -9.76
N LEU A 158 5.72 22.63 -10.59
CA LEU A 158 5.39 24.06 -10.52
C LEU A 158 4.60 24.42 -9.25
N ASP A 159 3.80 23.51 -8.70
CA ASP A 159 3.09 23.76 -7.44
C ASP A 159 4.08 23.87 -6.28
N LEU A 160 5.02 22.93 -6.18
CA LEU A 160 6.08 22.96 -5.17
C LEU A 160 6.97 24.21 -5.30
N GLN A 161 7.28 24.63 -6.51
CA GLN A 161 8.01 25.89 -6.74
C GLN A 161 7.23 27.10 -6.23
N ILE A 162 5.92 27.17 -6.49
CA ILE A 162 5.06 28.26 -6.00
C ILE A 162 5.00 28.27 -4.46
N VAL A 163 4.81 27.11 -3.83
CA VAL A 163 4.73 27.01 -2.35
C VAL A 163 6.09 27.32 -1.70
N ASN A 164 7.20 26.89 -2.30
CA ASN A 164 8.53 27.25 -1.81
C ASN A 164 8.80 28.76 -1.90
N LEU A 165 8.36 29.43 -2.98
CA LEU A 165 8.46 30.89 -3.08
C LEU A 165 7.62 31.60 -2.00
N LEU A 166 6.43 31.07 -1.68
CA LEU A 166 5.64 31.57 -0.54
C LEU A 166 6.36 31.37 0.79
N TYR A 167 6.98 30.21 1.01
CA TYR A 167 7.77 29.91 2.21
C TYR A 167 8.95 30.87 2.39
N GLN A 168 9.58 31.27 1.27
CA GLN A 168 10.64 32.28 1.23
C GLN A 168 10.14 33.72 1.40
N GLY A 169 8.82 33.93 1.57
CA GLY A 169 8.22 35.25 1.73
C GLY A 169 8.11 36.06 0.44
N ILE A 170 8.23 35.42 -0.73
CA ILE A 170 8.11 36.10 -2.02
C ILE A 170 6.63 36.42 -2.28
N PRO A 171 6.27 37.69 -2.59
CA PRO A 171 4.92 38.05 -2.97
C PRO A 171 4.49 37.43 -4.31
N GLN A 172 3.22 37.02 -4.43
CA GLN A 172 2.68 36.35 -5.62
C GLN A 172 2.91 37.12 -6.92
N TYR A 173 2.78 38.45 -6.89
CA TYR A 173 2.99 39.30 -8.07
C TYR A 173 4.43 39.30 -8.61
N ARG A 174 5.42 38.89 -7.81
CA ARG A 174 6.84 38.75 -8.22
C ARG A 174 7.19 37.35 -8.71
N MET A 175 6.39 36.35 -8.38
CA MET A 175 6.65 34.95 -8.75
C MET A 175 6.71 34.70 -10.27
N PRO A 176 5.92 35.37 -11.14
CA PRO A 176 6.02 35.19 -12.59
C PRO A 176 7.42 35.31 -13.16
N GLU A 177 8.16 36.34 -12.75
CA GLU A 177 9.50 36.61 -13.27
C GLU A 177 10.50 35.56 -12.78
N ILE A 178 10.41 35.20 -11.50
CA ILE A 178 11.30 34.21 -10.88
C ILE A 178 11.07 32.82 -11.50
N LEU A 179 9.81 32.41 -11.66
CA LEU A 179 9.46 31.13 -12.26
C LEU A 179 9.90 31.03 -13.73
N LYS A 180 9.83 32.13 -14.49
CA LYS A 180 10.39 32.18 -15.86
C LYS A 180 11.90 31.97 -15.87
N GLN A 181 12.63 32.62 -14.96
CA GLN A 181 14.08 32.43 -14.83
C GLN A 181 14.46 31.00 -14.45
N MET A 182 13.60 30.32 -13.69
CA MET A 182 13.74 28.89 -13.34
C MET A 182 13.31 27.93 -14.47
N GLY A 183 12.90 28.43 -15.64
CA GLY A 183 12.53 27.62 -16.80
C GLY A 183 11.07 27.15 -16.84
N ALA A 184 10.19 27.69 -15.98
CA ALA A 184 8.78 27.31 -15.97
C ALA A 184 8.02 27.92 -17.16
N LYS A 185 7.42 27.06 -17.99
CA LYS A 185 6.64 27.45 -19.19
C LYS A 185 5.33 28.18 -18.87
N ALA A 186 4.73 27.91 -17.71
CA ALA A 186 3.42 28.44 -17.31
C ALA A 186 3.53 29.28 -16.02
N SER A 187 3.83 30.56 -16.18
CA SER A 187 4.28 31.44 -15.09
C SER A 187 3.51 32.77 -15.03
N SER A 188 2.33 32.88 -15.65
CA SER A 188 1.51 34.08 -15.47
C SER A 188 0.95 34.18 -14.04
N LEU A 189 0.72 35.40 -13.56
CA LEU A 189 0.10 35.63 -12.24
C LEU A 189 -1.23 34.87 -12.09
N SER A 190 -2.07 34.92 -13.13
CA SER A 190 -3.34 34.20 -13.16
C SER A 190 -3.20 32.68 -13.08
N THR A 191 -2.13 32.10 -13.62
CA THR A 191 -1.86 30.65 -13.53
C THR A 191 -1.47 30.27 -12.11
N ILE A 192 -0.63 31.10 -11.48
CA ILE A 192 -0.18 30.92 -10.09
C ILE A 192 -1.36 31.00 -9.12
N GLU A 193 -2.22 32.01 -9.26
CA GLU A 193 -3.43 32.16 -8.44
C GLU A 193 -4.39 30.98 -8.60
N LYS A 194 -4.64 30.54 -9.83
CA LYS A 194 -5.49 29.36 -10.10
C LYS A 194 -4.94 28.10 -9.44
N ARG A 195 -3.62 27.90 -9.49
CA ARG A 195 -2.96 26.74 -8.87
C ARG A 195 -3.00 26.79 -7.35
N LEU A 196 -2.77 27.98 -6.76
CA LEU A 196 -2.92 28.19 -5.32
C LEU A 196 -4.33 27.90 -4.84
N ASN A 197 -5.35 28.36 -5.57
CA ASN A 197 -6.74 28.09 -5.22
C ASN A 197 -7.07 26.60 -5.36
N LEU A 198 -6.65 25.95 -6.44
CA LEU A 198 -6.84 24.51 -6.63
C LEU A 198 -6.19 23.68 -5.51
N MET A 199 -4.94 23.99 -5.14
CA MET A 199 -4.23 23.36 -4.01
C MET A 199 -5.00 23.51 -2.70
N LYS A 200 -5.44 24.74 -2.40
CA LYS A 200 -6.20 25.03 -1.17
C LYS A 200 -7.54 24.31 -1.14
N GLU A 201 -8.30 24.37 -2.23
CA GLU A 201 -9.61 23.69 -2.34
C GLU A 201 -9.46 22.18 -2.19
N SER A 202 -8.46 21.59 -2.85
CA SER A 202 -8.22 20.14 -2.82
C SER A 202 -7.74 19.62 -1.46
N LEU A 203 -7.18 20.48 -0.62
CA LEU A 203 -6.66 20.14 0.72
C LEU A 203 -7.54 20.69 1.86
N GLY A 204 -8.62 21.41 1.55
CA GLY A 204 -9.51 22.03 2.54
C GLY A 204 -8.89 23.22 3.29
N PHE A 205 -7.96 23.95 2.67
CA PHE A 205 -7.29 25.10 3.27
C PHE A 205 -7.93 26.44 2.90
N ASN A 206 -7.94 27.38 3.84
CA ASN A 206 -8.53 28.70 3.66
C ASN A 206 -7.48 29.79 3.38
N ASN A 207 -6.20 29.51 3.60
CA ASN A 207 -5.12 30.47 3.36
C ASN A 207 -3.81 29.79 2.93
N ASN A 208 -2.91 30.59 2.37
CA ASN A 208 -1.61 30.10 1.88
C ASN A 208 -0.67 29.66 3.02
N GLY A 209 -0.86 30.16 4.25
CA GLY A 209 -0.05 29.74 5.40
C GLY A 209 -0.29 28.28 5.78
N GLN A 210 -1.53 27.82 5.72
CA GLN A 210 -1.90 26.41 5.93
C GLN A 210 -1.29 25.52 4.85
N LEU A 211 -1.30 25.97 3.60
CA LEU A 211 -0.67 25.26 2.48
C LEU A 211 0.84 25.10 2.68
N VAL A 212 1.53 26.19 3.08
CA VAL A 212 2.97 26.16 3.36
C VAL A 212 3.31 25.25 4.54
N ALA A 213 2.55 25.34 5.64
CA ALA A 213 2.77 24.49 6.82
C ALA A 213 2.62 22.99 6.46
N HIS A 214 1.56 22.64 5.73
CA HIS A 214 1.34 21.28 5.28
C HIS A 214 2.49 20.75 4.41
N CYS A 215 2.95 21.52 3.41
CA CYS A 215 4.03 21.08 2.54
C CYS A 215 5.37 20.93 3.29
N ARG A 216 5.63 21.76 4.30
CA ARG A 216 6.83 21.63 5.15
C ARG A 216 6.76 20.38 6.03
N ASP A 217 5.64 20.16 6.71
CA ASP A 217 5.46 19.01 7.61
C ASP A 217 5.48 17.67 6.83
N ALA A 218 5.08 17.71 5.56
CA ALA A 218 5.13 16.58 4.64
C ALA A 218 6.49 16.41 3.92
N GLU A 219 7.52 17.20 4.27
CA GLU A 219 8.86 17.18 3.65
C GLU A 219 8.85 17.37 2.12
N LEU A 220 7.87 18.13 1.60
CA LEU A 220 7.75 18.46 0.18
C LEU A 220 8.54 19.71 -0.24
N ILE A 221 8.86 20.58 0.73
CA ILE A 221 9.66 21.81 0.59
C ILE A 221 10.60 22.00 1.79
#